data_AF-A0A926V8Q6-F1
#
_entry.id   AF-A0A926V8Q6-F1
#
_cell.length_a   1.000
_cell.length_b   1.000
_cell.length_c   1.000
_cell.angle_alpha   90.00
_cell.angle_beta   90.00
_cell.angle_gamma   90.00
#
_symmetry.space_group_name_H-M   'P 1'
#
loop_
_entity.id
_entity.type
_entity.pdbx_description
1 polymer ?
#
loop_
_entity_poly.entity_id
_entity_poly.type
_entity_poly.pdbx_seq_one_letter_code
_entity_poly.pdbx_strand_id
1 'polypeptide(L)'
;MTQQPSPSPDTSYTDDYDEAPPVTAPEGGNPGWADPDRNLPVPRQSHIISRILTPALRLWLRSQVESVDDLHVEIEGGDRQLLQGIVPRLTLTGRNVLYQGLALSQVRLVGRGIQVNFRQILRGKPLQLSRTIPVQGEAILTEEDLNESLQTPMMMTLLNDVLGHLLRAGIAPDLVDPNSKKPIVLDNFTARLRGGKLTLAAELVSAAQGTNFPLAIRTGLAVIGDSRLRLEKPEWLTSLRAKRGLSLDDLDGYPVELGTDVQVQDLVLEEGRLIFRGRFNVYAEDGIEAG
;
A
#
# COMPACT_ATOMS: atom_id res chain seq x y z
N MET A 1 -40.90 58.71 -45.62
CA MET A 1 -42.27 58.15 -45.62
C MET A 1 -42.24 56.96 -44.69
N THR A 2 -42.64 57.20 -43.43
CA THR A 2 -43.84 56.61 -42.76
C THR A 2 -43.63 55.16 -42.35
N GLN A 3 -43.97 54.69 -41.15
CA GLN A 3 -44.31 55.24 -39.84
C GLN A 3 -44.40 53.98 -38.95
N GLN A 4 -44.03 54.07 -37.67
CA GLN A 4 -44.39 53.07 -36.65
C GLN A 4 -45.95 52.99 -36.54
N PRO A 5 -46.53 51.93 -35.97
CA PRO A 5 -46.78 52.03 -34.52
C PRO A 5 -46.74 50.70 -33.74
N SER A 6 -46.42 50.83 -32.46
CA SER A 6 -46.78 49.88 -31.39
C SER A 6 -48.31 49.89 -31.17
N PRO A 7 -48.88 48.87 -30.49
CA PRO A 7 -49.15 49.08 -29.06
C PRO A 7 -49.01 47.82 -28.18
N SER A 8 -48.65 48.02 -26.91
CA SER A 8 -48.97 47.10 -25.80
C SER A 8 -50.46 47.25 -25.42
N PRO A 9 -51.09 46.28 -24.72
CA PRO A 9 -51.05 46.34 -23.24
C PRO A 9 -51.03 44.99 -22.52
N ASP A 10 -50.74 45.09 -21.22
CA ASP A 10 -50.84 44.14 -20.11
C ASP A 10 -51.90 43.03 -20.22
N THR A 11 -51.57 41.83 -19.73
CA THR A 11 -52.08 41.35 -18.42
C THR A 11 -51.54 39.96 -18.04
N SER A 12 -51.07 39.87 -16.79
CA SER A 12 -51.06 38.71 -15.87
C SER A 12 -50.51 37.36 -16.34
N TYR A 13 -49.38 36.93 -15.77
CA TYR A 13 -49.31 35.58 -15.22
C TYR A 13 -48.39 35.55 -13.98
N THR A 14 -48.82 34.74 -13.03
CA THR A 14 -48.54 34.72 -11.60
C THR A 14 -47.12 34.27 -11.23
N ASP A 15 -46.65 34.82 -10.12
CA ASP A 15 -45.62 34.23 -9.26
C ASP A 15 -45.93 32.75 -8.99
N ASP A 16 -45.00 31.87 -9.33
CA ASP A 16 -44.84 30.56 -8.69
C ASP A 16 -43.35 30.41 -8.38
N TYR A 17 -43.01 30.72 -7.13
CA TYR A 17 -41.72 30.38 -6.53
C TYR A 17 -41.73 28.86 -6.32
N ASP A 18 -41.28 28.10 -7.32
CA ASP A 18 -40.89 26.72 -7.10
C ASP A 18 -39.46 26.74 -6.51
N GLU A 19 -39.46 26.59 -5.19
CA GLU A 19 -38.31 26.56 -4.30
C GLU A 19 -37.36 25.44 -4.74
N ALA A 20 -36.27 25.81 -5.43
CA ALA A 20 -35.20 24.87 -5.74
C ALA A 20 -34.68 24.25 -4.44
N PRO A 21 -34.61 22.91 -4.31
CA PRO A 21 -34.09 22.28 -3.11
C PRO A 21 -32.63 22.69 -2.89
N PRO A 22 -32.20 22.85 -1.62
CA PRO A 22 -30.90 23.41 -1.31
C PRO A 22 -29.78 22.54 -1.87
N VAL A 23 -28.85 23.20 -2.57
CA VAL A 23 -27.57 22.64 -3.00
C VAL A 23 -26.83 22.11 -1.78
N THR A 24 -26.91 20.80 -1.56
CA THR A 24 -26.02 20.11 -0.63
C THR A 24 -24.62 20.11 -1.23
N ALA A 25 -23.67 20.57 -0.41
CA ALA A 25 -22.24 20.64 -0.73
C ALA A 25 -21.71 19.28 -1.24
N PRO A 26 -20.70 19.28 -2.14
CA PRO A 26 -20.10 18.03 -2.57
C PRO A 26 -19.36 17.40 -1.40
N GLU A 27 -19.89 16.29 -0.87
CA GLU A 27 -19.13 15.37 -0.04
C GLU A 27 -17.91 14.91 -0.83
N GLY A 28 -16.72 15.13 -0.25
CA GLY A 28 -15.46 14.60 -0.74
C GLY A 28 -15.44 13.08 -0.64
N GLY A 29 -16.11 12.41 -1.58
CA GLY A 29 -16.04 10.97 -1.79
C GLY A 29 -14.86 10.62 -2.68
N ASN A 30 -13.87 9.93 -2.11
CA ASN A 30 -12.78 9.31 -2.85
C ASN A 30 -13.36 8.29 -3.87
N PRO A 31 -13.22 8.49 -5.20
CA PRO A 31 -13.81 7.59 -6.18
C PRO A 31 -12.87 6.41 -6.41
N GLY A 32 -13.20 5.23 -5.86
CA GLY A 32 -12.42 4.03 -6.15
C GLY A 32 -12.75 2.77 -5.33
N TRP A 33 -13.68 2.82 -4.39
CA TRP A 33 -13.96 1.69 -3.51
C TRP A 33 -15.43 1.27 -3.63
N ALA A 34 -15.69 0.18 -4.34
CA ALA A 34 -16.92 -0.57 -4.12
C ALA A 34 -16.71 -1.42 -2.87
N ASP A 35 -17.18 -0.94 -1.71
CA ASP A 35 -17.31 -1.79 -0.52
C ASP A 35 -18.38 -2.85 -0.85
N PRO A 36 -18.01 -4.14 -1.04
CA PRO A 36 -18.97 -5.19 -1.40
C PRO A 36 -20.05 -5.38 -0.33
N ASP A 37 -19.85 -4.82 0.86
CA ASP A 37 -20.71 -4.95 2.03
C ASP A 37 -21.47 -3.65 2.37
N ARG A 38 -21.50 -2.63 1.49
CA ARG A 38 -22.23 -1.36 1.71
C ARG A 38 -23.70 -1.54 2.10
N ASN A 39 -24.30 -2.69 1.78
CA ASN A 39 -25.68 -3.04 2.07
C ASN A 39 -25.88 -3.97 3.27
N LEU A 40 -24.84 -4.31 4.05
CA LEU A 40 -25.03 -5.04 5.30
C LEU A 40 -25.59 -4.10 6.38
N PRO A 41 -26.57 -4.54 7.20
CA PRO A 41 -27.12 -3.72 8.26
C PRO A 41 -26.01 -3.35 9.26
N VAL A 42 -25.71 -2.05 9.34
CA VAL A 42 -24.73 -1.48 10.29
C VAL A 42 -25.23 -1.77 11.71
N PRO A 43 -24.54 -2.59 12.52
CA PRO A 43 -24.93 -2.79 13.92
C PRO A 43 -24.78 -1.46 14.66
N ARG A 44 -25.74 -1.14 15.53
CA ARG A 44 -25.75 0.10 16.33
C ARG A 44 -24.38 0.38 16.95
N GLN A 45 -23.82 1.53 16.60
CA GLN A 45 -22.55 2.06 17.11
C GLN A 45 -22.56 2.06 18.64
N SER A 46 -21.47 1.59 19.25
CA SER A 46 -21.26 1.65 20.70
C SER A 46 -20.29 2.77 21.03
N HIS A 47 -20.62 3.59 22.04
CA HIS A 47 -19.86 4.80 22.39
C HIS A 47 -19.00 4.65 23.66
N ILE A 48 -19.20 3.61 24.47
CA ILE A 48 -18.60 3.51 25.81
C ILE A 48 -17.36 2.60 25.80
N ILE A 49 -17.49 1.35 25.34
CA ILE A 49 -16.35 0.42 25.35
C ILE A 49 -15.34 0.76 24.25
N SER A 50 -15.82 1.20 23.08
CA SER A 50 -14.98 1.72 21.99
C SER A 50 -14.06 2.84 22.48
N ARG A 51 -14.51 3.71 23.38
CA ARG A 51 -13.76 4.85 23.91
C ARG A 51 -12.59 4.46 24.83
N ILE A 52 -12.60 3.26 25.41
CA ILE A 52 -11.50 2.72 26.23
C ILE A 52 -10.59 1.81 25.39
N LEU A 53 -11.16 1.03 24.47
CA LEU A 53 -10.40 0.12 23.61
C LEU A 53 -9.58 0.86 22.56
N THR A 54 -10.12 1.92 21.98
CA THR A 54 -9.46 2.67 20.91
C THR A 54 -8.11 3.24 21.38
N PRO A 55 -7.98 3.90 22.55
CA PRO A 55 -6.68 4.33 23.06
C PRO A 55 -5.68 3.19 23.33
N ALA A 56 -6.14 2.08 23.92
CA ALA A 56 -5.27 0.95 24.25
C ALA A 56 -4.75 0.25 22.98
N LEU A 57 -5.63 0.05 22.00
CA LEU A 57 -5.29 -0.54 20.71
C LEU A 57 -4.38 0.39 19.90
N ARG A 58 -4.65 1.70 19.92
CA ARG A 58 -3.78 2.72 19.32
C ARG A 58 -2.38 2.70 19.94
N LEU A 59 -2.28 2.58 21.27
CA LEU A 59 -0.99 2.52 21.97
C LEU A 59 -0.20 1.25 21.61
N TRP A 60 -0.88 0.09 21.59
CA TRP A 60 -0.26 -1.17 21.18
C TRP A 60 0.17 -1.14 19.71
N LEU A 61 -0.69 -0.69 18.78
CA LEU A 61 -0.33 -0.58 17.36
C LEU A 61 0.83 0.39 17.13
N ARG A 62 0.87 1.50 17.88
CA ARG A 62 2.00 2.44 17.84
C ARG A 62 3.30 1.81 18.35
N SER A 63 3.25 0.82 19.23
CA SER A 63 4.45 0.10 19.66
C SER A 63 4.91 -0.98 18.67
N GLN A 64 4.09 -1.34 17.68
CA GLN A 64 4.43 -2.31 16.62
C GLN A 64 5.10 -1.64 15.41
N VAL A 65 5.16 -0.32 15.37
CA VAL A 65 5.75 0.47 14.28
C VAL A 65 6.89 1.32 14.84
N GLU A 66 7.88 1.63 14.02
CA GLU A 66 9.00 2.51 14.40
C GLU A 66 8.52 3.95 14.53
N SER A 67 7.68 4.39 13.60
CA SER A 67 7.01 5.68 13.65
C SER A 67 5.65 5.64 12.98
N VAL A 68 4.78 6.56 13.40
CA VAL A 68 3.51 6.88 12.76
C VAL A 68 3.09 8.27 13.20
N ASP A 69 2.79 9.13 12.23
CA ASP A 69 2.34 10.50 12.50
C ASP A 69 0.90 10.49 12.99
N ASP A 70 -0.01 9.97 12.15
CA ASP A 70 -1.43 9.88 12.46
C ASP A 70 -1.90 8.45 12.39
N LEU A 71 -2.26 7.91 13.54
CA LEU A 71 -2.86 6.59 13.66
C LEU A 71 -4.32 6.73 14.06
N HIS A 72 -5.26 6.48 13.16
CA HIS A 72 -6.68 6.46 13.46
C HIS A 72 -7.22 5.02 13.51
N VAL A 73 -7.98 4.74 14.55
CA VAL A 73 -8.49 3.41 14.88
C VAL A 73 -9.99 3.52 15.04
N GLU A 74 -10.74 2.76 14.25
CA GLU A 74 -12.19 2.70 14.30
C GLU A 74 -12.64 1.26 14.59
N ILE A 75 -13.53 1.11 15.56
CA ILE A 75 -14.05 -0.18 16.00
C ILE A 75 -15.56 -0.20 15.78
N GLU A 76 -16.03 -1.14 14.97
CA GLU A 76 -17.45 -1.39 14.78
C GLU A 76 -17.88 -2.63 15.58
N GLY A 77 -18.88 -2.47 16.45
CA GLY A 77 -19.48 -3.55 17.22
C GLY A 77 -20.31 -3.06 18.39
N GLY A 78 -21.29 -3.86 18.82
CA GLY A 78 -22.09 -3.55 20.00
C GLY A 78 -21.34 -3.81 21.30
N ASP A 79 -21.63 -3.05 22.36
CA ASP A 79 -20.95 -3.17 23.67
C ASP A 79 -20.95 -4.61 24.22
N ARG A 80 -22.05 -5.35 24.05
CA ARG A 80 -22.14 -6.75 24.48
C ARG A 80 -21.17 -7.67 23.74
N GLN A 81 -20.95 -7.43 22.44
CA GLN A 81 -20.03 -8.22 21.63
C GLN A 81 -18.59 -7.93 22.02
N LEU A 82 -18.27 -6.64 22.23
CA LEU A 82 -16.96 -6.22 22.73
C LEU A 82 -16.72 -6.81 24.14
N LEU A 83 -17.65 -6.75 25.08
CA LEU A 83 -17.51 -7.43 26.39
C LEU A 83 -17.25 -8.94 26.29
N GLN A 84 -17.76 -9.58 25.25
CA GLN A 84 -17.64 -11.02 25.03
C GLN A 84 -16.30 -11.44 24.42
N GLY A 85 -15.42 -10.52 24.04
CA GLY A 85 -14.17 -10.89 23.37
C GLY A 85 -14.17 -10.70 21.86
N ILE A 86 -15.25 -10.17 21.26
CA ILE A 86 -15.46 -10.17 19.82
C ILE A 86 -15.46 -8.73 19.29
N VAL A 87 -14.53 -8.41 18.38
CA VAL A 87 -14.59 -7.21 17.53
C VAL A 87 -15.06 -7.63 16.13
N PRO A 88 -16.29 -7.26 15.73
CA PRO A 88 -16.80 -7.55 14.39
C PRO A 88 -15.92 -6.98 13.27
N ARG A 89 -15.56 -5.69 13.38
CA ARG A 89 -14.68 -5.03 12.41
C ARG A 89 -13.82 -3.97 13.08
N LEU A 90 -12.56 -3.95 12.67
CA LEU A 90 -11.56 -2.98 13.06
C LEU A 90 -10.99 -2.35 11.81
N THR A 91 -11.03 -1.02 11.72
CA THR A 91 -10.36 -0.27 10.66
C THR A 91 -9.21 0.52 11.27
N LEU A 92 -8.02 0.30 10.72
CA LEU A 92 -6.81 1.06 11.02
C LEU A 92 -6.49 1.94 9.83
N THR A 93 -6.19 3.22 10.09
CA THR A 93 -5.61 4.11 9.09
C THR A 93 -4.39 4.78 9.67
N GLY A 94 -3.30 4.77 8.90
CA GLY A 94 -2.02 5.34 9.28
C GLY A 94 -1.54 6.31 8.20
N ARG A 95 -0.89 7.40 8.61
CA ARG A 95 -0.11 8.28 7.73
C ARG A 95 1.34 8.31 8.16
N ASN A 96 2.25 8.34 7.17
CA ASN A 96 3.70 8.35 7.36
C ASN A 96 4.13 7.28 8.37
N VAL A 97 3.84 6.03 8.03
CA VAL A 97 4.13 4.87 8.87
C VAL A 97 5.49 4.30 8.48
N LEU A 98 6.37 4.12 9.45
CA LEU A 98 7.62 3.38 9.28
C LEU A 98 7.51 2.04 9.99
N TYR A 99 7.58 0.94 9.23
CA TYR A 99 7.46 -0.41 9.76
C TYR A 99 8.59 -1.29 9.25
N GLN A 100 9.49 -1.74 10.14
CA GLN A 100 10.66 -2.55 9.79
C GLN A 100 11.49 -1.89 8.67
N GLY A 101 11.67 -0.57 8.76
CA GLY A 101 12.30 0.24 7.73
C GLY A 101 11.46 0.49 6.46
N LEU A 102 10.28 -0.12 6.30
CA LEU A 102 9.38 0.19 5.18
C LEU A 102 8.61 1.47 5.48
N ALA A 103 8.94 2.53 4.75
CA ALA A 103 8.22 3.80 4.80
C ALA A 103 6.94 3.70 3.94
N LEU A 104 5.82 4.13 4.51
CA LEU A 104 4.49 4.09 3.92
C LEU A 104 3.81 5.45 4.12
N SER A 105 3.58 6.21 3.05
CA SER A 105 2.80 7.46 3.11
C SER A 105 1.42 7.24 3.73
N GLN A 106 0.73 6.18 3.30
CA GLN A 106 -0.58 5.83 3.82
C GLN A 106 -0.75 4.32 3.93
N VAL A 107 -1.42 3.90 4.99
CA VAL A 107 -1.86 2.52 5.15
C VAL A 107 -3.30 2.50 5.65
N ARG A 108 -4.11 1.60 5.10
CA ARG A 108 -5.44 1.30 5.59
C ARG A 108 -5.59 -0.20 5.74
N LEU A 109 -5.81 -0.66 6.97
CA LEU A 109 -6.01 -2.06 7.29
C LEU A 109 -7.43 -2.29 7.82
N VAL A 110 -8.06 -3.38 7.41
CA VAL A 110 -9.38 -3.80 7.89
C VAL A 110 -9.30 -5.24 8.36
N GLY A 111 -9.42 -5.44 9.65
CA GLY A 111 -9.55 -6.75 10.29
C GLY A 111 -11.01 -7.05 10.62
N ARG A 112 -11.40 -8.33 10.52
CA ARG A 112 -12.77 -8.77 10.81
C ARG A 112 -12.75 -9.96 11.77
N GLY A 113 -13.78 -10.06 12.61
CA GLY A 113 -13.98 -11.20 13.51
C GLY A 113 -12.85 -11.38 14.54
N ILE A 114 -12.23 -10.29 14.98
CA ILE A 114 -11.07 -10.32 15.85
C ILE A 114 -11.49 -10.79 17.23
N GLN A 115 -10.80 -11.81 17.73
CA GLN A 115 -10.99 -12.33 19.08
C GLN A 115 -9.84 -11.89 19.98
N VAL A 116 -10.18 -11.14 21.02
CA VAL A 116 -9.21 -10.62 21.99
C VAL A 116 -9.72 -10.78 23.40
N ASN A 117 -8.81 -10.97 24.36
CA ASN A 117 -9.19 -11.14 25.75
C ASN A 117 -9.34 -9.79 26.46
N PHE A 118 -10.47 -9.12 26.24
CA PHE A 118 -10.70 -7.78 26.80
C PHE A 118 -10.68 -7.70 28.32
N ARG A 119 -11.02 -8.79 29.01
CA ARG A 119 -10.93 -8.83 30.48
C ARG A 119 -9.50 -8.65 30.98
N GLN A 120 -8.50 -9.06 30.19
CA GLN A 120 -7.09 -8.85 30.53
C GLN A 120 -6.65 -7.41 30.25
N ILE A 121 -7.12 -6.82 29.16
CA ILE A 121 -6.82 -5.43 28.78
C ILE A 121 -7.37 -4.45 29.83
N LEU A 122 -8.61 -4.67 30.28
CA LEU A 122 -9.23 -3.87 31.35
C LEU A 122 -8.49 -3.99 32.69
N ARG A 123 -7.66 -5.03 32.86
CA ARG A 123 -6.79 -5.24 34.03
C ARG A 123 -5.35 -4.73 33.82
N GLY A 124 -5.11 -3.98 32.74
CA GLY A 124 -3.81 -3.38 32.43
C GLY A 124 -2.79 -4.33 31.78
N LYS A 125 -3.21 -5.53 31.34
CA LYS A 125 -2.33 -6.44 30.59
C LYS A 125 -2.24 -6.00 29.12
N PRO A 126 -1.10 -6.26 28.44
CA PRO A 126 -0.95 -5.95 27.03
C PRO A 126 -2.02 -6.68 26.18
N LEU A 127 -2.36 -6.06 25.05
CA LEU A 127 -3.25 -6.68 24.06
C LEU A 127 -2.60 -7.95 23.52
N GLN A 128 -3.30 -9.07 23.60
CA GLN A 128 -2.89 -10.33 22.99
C GLN A 128 -3.98 -10.81 22.02
N LEU A 129 -3.57 -11.09 20.80
CA LEU A 129 -4.43 -11.72 19.80
C LEU A 129 -4.69 -13.16 20.23
N SER A 130 -5.97 -13.56 20.27
CA SER A 130 -6.31 -14.94 20.66
C SER A 130 -6.18 -15.92 19.51
N ARG A 131 -6.16 -15.43 18.26
CA ARG A 131 -6.08 -16.21 17.01
C ARG A 131 -5.42 -15.37 15.91
N THR A 132 -4.93 -16.05 14.88
CA THR A 132 -4.54 -15.40 13.62
C THR A 132 -5.73 -14.66 13.00
N ILE A 133 -5.47 -13.45 12.52
CA ILE A 133 -6.50 -12.56 11.96
C ILE A 133 -6.18 -12.32 10.49
N PRO A 134 -7.11 -12.63 9.57
CA PRO A 134 -6.99 -12.16 8.19
C PRO A 134 -7.25 -10.65 8.15
N VAL A 135 -6.30 -9.92 7.60
CA VAL A 135 -6.35 -8.47 7.44
C VAL A 135 -6.37 -8.13 5.96
N GLN A 136 -7.34 -7.31 5.54
CA GLN A 136 -7.32 -6.69 4.22
C GLN A 136 -6.58 -5.35 4.34
N GLY A 137 -5.59 -5.11 3.47
CA GLY A 137 -4.78 -3.91 3.47
C GLY A 137 -4.81 -3.16 2.14
N GLU A 138 -4.69 -1.84 2.23
CA GLU A 138 -4.15 -0.99 1.18
C GLU A 138 -2.94 -0.24 1.75
N ALA A 139 -1.86 -0.19 0.97
CA ALA A 139 -0.66 0.59 1.27
C ALA A 139 -0.34 1.49 0.08
N ILE A 140 0.01 2.73 0.36
CA ILE A 140 0.45 3.71 -0.63
C ILE A 140 1.87 4.12 -0.26
N LEU A 141 2.78 3.93 -1.20
CA LEU A 141 4.15 4.39 -1.13
C LEU A 141 4.36 5.47 -2.18
N THR A 142 4.92 6.60 -1.79
CA THR A 142 5.45 7.57 -2.74
C THR A 142 6.82 7.13 -3.24
N GLU A 143 7.31 7.77 -4.30
CA GLU A 143 8.69 7.61 -4.75
C GLU A 143 9.69 7.95 -3.63
N GLU A 144 9.40 8.93 -2.77
CA GLU A 144 10.24 9.27 -1.63
C GLU A 144 10.26 8.14 -0.60
N ASP A 145 9.09 7.64 -0.18
CA ASP A 145 8.99 6.52 0.77
C ASP A 145 9.71 5.28 0.25
N LEU A 146 9.57 4.99 -1.04
CA LEU A 146 10.25 3.85 -1.65
C LEU A 146 11.76 4.03 -1.57
N ASN A 147 12.28 5.22 -1.91
CA ASN A 147 13.71 5.50 -1.82
C ASN A 147 14.25 5.47 -0.39
N GLU A 148 13.47 5.90 0.61
CA GLU A 148 13.83 5.74 2.02
C GLU A 148 13.89 4.26 2.42
N SER A 149 12.87 3.49 2.04
CA SER A 149 12.79 2.05 2.31
C SER A 149 13.95 1.28 1.70
N LEU A 150 14.42 1.70 0.51
CA LEU A 150 15.55 1.10 -0.19
C LEU A 150 16.90 1.24 0.54
N GLN A 151 17.04 2.20 1.45
CA GLN A 151 18.27 2.39 2.23
C GLN A 151 18.35 1.47 3.46
N THR A 152 17.31 0.67 3.70
CA THR A 152 17.24 -0.17 4.89
C THR A 152 18.00 -1.48 4.70
N PRO A 153 18.68 -2.01 5.73
CA PRO A 153 19.47 -3.23 5.58
C PRO A 153 18.67 -4.43 5.05
N MET A 154 17.40 -4.55 5.46
CA MET A 154 16.51 -5.61 5.00
C MET A 154 16.25 -5.50 3.49
N MET A 155 15.88 -4.31 3.02
CA MET A 155 15.56 -4.09 1.61
C MET A 155 16.80 -4.17 0.72
N MET A 156 17.95 -3.65 1.19
CA MET A 156 19.23 -3.79 0.50
C MET A 156 19.60 -5.27 0.32
N THR A 157 19.40 -6.10 1.33
CA THR A 157 19.67 -7.55 1.24
C THR A 157 18.77 -8.22 0.20
N LEU A 158 17.45 -7.99 0.32
CA LEU A 158 16.46 -8.53 -0.63
C LEU A 158 16.77 -8.14 -2.08
N LEU A 159 17.11 -6.87 -2.32
CA LEU A 159 17.40 -6.39 -3.66
C LEU A 159 18.75 -6.85 -4.20
N ASN A 160 19.75 -7.00 -3.35
CA ASN A 160 21.01 -7.63 -3.76
C ASN A 160 20.77 -9.07 -4.23
N ASP A 161 19.90 -9.83 -3.55
CA ASP A 161 19.55 -11.19 -3.97
C ASP A 161 18.78 -11.22 -5.29
N VAL A 162 17.70 -10.42 -5.41
CA VAL A 162 16.88 -10.37 -6.63
C VAL A 162 17.70 -9.86 -7.82
N LEU A 163 18.37 -8.72 -7.67
CA LEU A 163 19.12 -8.11 -8.76
C LEU A 163 20.38 -8.92 -9.10
N GLY A 164 21.01 -9.55 -8.11
CA GLY A 164 22.07 -10.53 -8.32
C GLY A 164 21.60 -11.75 -9.12
N HIS A 165 20.40 -12.26 -8.83
CA HIS A 165 19.79 -13.33 -9.62
C HIS A 165 19.49 -12.87 -11.05
N LEU A 166 18.93 -11.69 -11.26
CA LEU A 166 18.66 -11.14 -12.60
C LEU A 166 19.95 -10.90 -13.40
N LEU A 167 21.01 -10.41 -12.76
CA LEU A 167 22.32 -10.20 -13.39
C LEU A 167 22.93 -11.52 -13.88
N ARG A 168 22.83 -12.58 -13.08
CA ARG A 168 23.27 -13.94 -13.45
C ARG A 168 22.38 -14.57 -14.53
N ALA A 169 21.08 -14.28 -14.49
CA ALA A 169 20.10 -14.89 -15.38
C ALA A 169 20.12 -14.36 -16.82
N GLY A 170 20.78 -13.22 -17.09
CA GLY A 170 20.94 -12.78 -18.48
C GLY A 170 21.25 -11.31 -18.72
N ILE A 171 21.22 -10.44 -17.71
CA ILE A 171 21.47 -9.00 -17.95
C ILE A 171 22.94 -8.76 -18.26
N ALA A 172 23.88 -9.27 -17.45
CA ALA A 172 25.30 -9.00 -17.65
C ALA A 172 26.19 -10.11 -17.05
N PRO A 173 26.18 -11.33 -17.63
CA PRO A 173 26.93 -12.46 -17.09
C PRO A 173 28.44 -12.17 -16.99
N ASP A 174 28.99 -11.34 -17.87
CA ASP A 174 30.41 -10.94 -17.85
C ASP A 174 30.78 -10.03 -16.66
N LEU A 175 29.79 -9.35 -16.06
CA LEU A 175 29.98 -8.55 -14.85
C LEU A 175 29.93 -9.40 -13.58
N VAL A 176 29.53 -10.67 -13.71
CA VAL A 176 29.41 -11.65 -12.62
C VAL A 176 30.50 -12.70 -12.77
N ASP A 177 31.39 -12.84 -11.79
CA ASP A 177 32.39 -13.92 -11.83
C ASP A 177 31.68 -15.29 -11.86
N PRO A 178 31.77 -16.06 -12.96
CA PRO A 178 31.09 -17.35 -13.07
C PRO A 178 31.58 -18.37 -12.04
N ASN A 179 32.76 -18.15 -11.42
CA ASN A 179 33.32 -18.98 -10.36
C ASN A 179 33.01 -18.50 -8.92
N SER A 180 32.15 -17.49 -8.75
CA SER A 180 31.45 -17.14 -7.50
C SER A 180 32.32 -17.10 -6.23
N LYS A 181 33.53 -16.55 -6.28
CA LYS A 181 34.33 -16.33 -5.04
C LYS A 181 34.23 -14.93 -4.47
N LYS A 182 33.70 -13.96 -5.22
CA LYS A 182 33.56 -12.58 -4.76
C LYS A 182 32.10 -12.13 -4.84
N PRO A 183 31.55 -11.54 -3.76
CA PRO A 183 30.19 -11.04 -3.76
C PRO A 183 30.07 -9.85 -4.73
N ILE A 184 29.01 -9.86 -5.53
CA ILE A 184 28.51 -8.65 -6.17
C ILE A 184 27.82 -7.85 -5.09
N VAL A 185 28.21 -6.59 -4.94
CA VAL A 185 27.55 -5.66 -4.03
C VAL A 185 26.93 -4.56 -4.87
N LEU A 186 25.63 -4.40 -4.73
CA LEU A 186 24.87 -3.28 -5.25
C LEU A 186 24.65 -2.30 -4.11
N ASP A 187 24.92 -1.03 -4.39
CA ASP A 187 24.77 0.05 -3.44
C ASP A 187 24.07 1.25 -4.10
N ASN A 188 23.72 2.27 -3.31
CA ASN A 188 23.10 3.49 -3.78
C ASN A 188 21.80 3.24 -4.58
N PHE A 189 20.93 2.39 -4.03
CA PHE A 189 19.66 2.06 -4.66
C PHE A 189 18.78 3.31 -4.79
N THR A 190 18.19 3.48 -5.97
CA THR A 190 17.22 4.55 -6.25
C THR A 190 16.05 3.98 -7.06
N ALA A 191 14.82 4.30 -6.66
CA ALA A 191 13.62 4.00 -7.42
C ALA A 191 13.01 5.25 -8.07
N ARG A 192 12.36 5.05 -9.21
CA ARG A 192 11.45 6.02 -9.83
C ARG A 192 10.15 5.37 -10.30
N LEU A 193 9.06 6.10 -10.14
CA LEU A 193 7.71 5.66 -10.51
C LEU A 193 7.15 6.63 -11.55
N ARG A 194 7.16 6.22 -12.82
CA ARG A 194 6.83 7.09 -13.95
C ARG A 194 6.08 6.33 -15.04
N GLY A 195 4.96 6.89 -15.50
CA GLY A 195 4.21 6.34 -16.64
C GLY A 195 3.82 4.86 -16.49
N GLY A 196 3.41 4.44 -15.29
CA GLY A 196 3.02 3.06 -15.00
C GLY A 196 4.19 2.07 -14.91
N LYS A 197 5.44 2.56 -14.87
CA LYS A 197 6.64 1.73 -14.75
C LYS A 197 7.43 2.08 -13.50
N LEU A 198 8.05 1.05 -12.92
CA LEU A 198 9.08 1.14 -11.89
C LEU A 198 10.45 1.14 -12.56
N THR A 199 11.29 2.11 -12.23
CA THR A 199 12.71 2.11 -12.59
C THR A 199 13.53 1.97 -11.32
N LEU A 200 14.24 0.86 -11.17
CA LEU A 200 15.21 0.64 -10.10
C LEU A 200 16.61 0.87 -10.67
N ALA A 201 17.43 1.62 -9.95
CA ALA A 201 18.84 1.78 -10.25
C ALA A 201 19.70 1.53 -9.03
N ALA A 202 20.93 1.10 -9.27
CA ALA A 202 21.95 0.90 -8.27
C ALA A 202 23.33 1.09 -8.90
N GLU A 203 24.34 1.28 -8.07
CA GLU A 203 25.73 1.20 -8.45
C GLU A 203 26.24 -0.22 -8.17
N LEU A 204 26.62 -0.91 -9.23
CA LEU A 204 27.27 -2.20 -9.15
C LEU A 204 28.75 -2.01 -8.81
N VAL A 205 29.17 -2.50 -7.65
CA VAL A 205 30.58 -2.53 -7.26
C VAL A 205 31.14 -3.90 -7.62
N SER A 206 31.75 -4.00 -8.80
CA SER A 206 32.41 -5.24 -9.22
C SER A 206 33.77 -5.37 -8.54
N ALA A 207 33.92 -6.41 -7.70
CA ALA A 207 35.19 -6.75 -7.05
C ALA A 207 36.28 -7.26 -8.02
N ALA A 208 35.95 -7.45 -9.30
CA ALA A 208 36.89 -7.83 -10.36
C ALA A 208 37.57 -6.63 -11.04
N GLN A 209 36.90 -5.49 -11.13
CA GLN A 209 37.39 -4.32 -11.87
C GLN A 209 37.50 -3.04 -11.02
N GLY A 210 37.02 -3.04 -9.76
CA GLY A 210 37.11 -1.88 -8.86
C GLY A 210 36.41 -0.62 -9.40
N THR A 211 35.54 -0.80 -10.39
CA THR A 211 34.84 0.28 -11.09
C THR A 211 33.35 0.20 -10.75
N ASN A 212 32.78 1.33 -10.34
CA ASN A 212 31.34 1.43 -10.13
C ASN A 212 30.64 1.47 -11.49
N PHE A 213 29.73 0.53 -11.71
CA PHE A 213 28.95 0.47 -12.93
C PHE A 213 27.49 0.84 -12.62
N PRO A 214 26.94 1.92 -13.21
CA PRO A 214 25.54 2.27 -12.98
C PRO A 214 24.62 1.28 -13.69
N LEU A 215 23.80 0.58 -12.93
CA LEU A 215 22.78 -0.33 -13.43
C LEU A 215 21.41 0.31 -13.22
N ALA A 216 20.57 0.31 -14.25
CA ALA A 216 19.19 0.75 -14.13
C ALA A 216 18.27 -0.16 -14.95
N ILE A 217 17.22 -0.66 -14.31
CA ILE A 217 16.20 -1.53 -14.91
C ILE A 217 14.85 -0.84 -14.79
N ARG A 218 14.15 -0.71 -15.91
CA ARG A 218 12.79 -0.19 -15.98
C ARG A 218 11.83 -1.29 -16.38
N THR A 219 10.77 -1.49 -15.61
CA THR A 219 9.79 -2.56 -15.82
C THR A 219 8.40 -2.12 -15.41
N GLY A 220 7.37 -2.64 -16.09
CA GLY A 220 6.03 -2.70 -15.51
C GLY A 220 5.96 -3.83 -14.46
N LEU A 221 4.90 -3.81 -13.64
CA LEU A 221 4.59 -4.88 -12.71
C LEU A 221 3.12 -5.26 -12.89
N ALA A 222 2.85 -6.55 -12.94
CA ALA A 222 1.48 -7.07 -12.96
C ALA A 222 1.31 -8.22 -11.98
N VAL A 223 0.11 -8.35 -11.42
CA VAL A 223 -0.22 -9.43 -10.49
C VAL A 223 -0.45 -10.73 -11.27
N ILE A 224 0.14 -11.84 -10.80
CA ILE A 224 -0.05 -13.18 -11.36
C ILE A 224 -0.38 -14.21 -10.26
N GLY A 225 -1.64 -14.64 -10.22
CA GLY A 225 -2.14 -15.49 -9.16
C GLY A 225 -2.21 -14.74 -7.82
N ASP A 226 -2.17 -15.48 -6.71
CA ASP A 226 -2.54 -14.89 -5.43
C ASP A 226 -1.36 -14.23 -4.70
N SER A 227 -0.10 -14.61 -4.92
CA SER A 227 1.03 -14.11 -4.10
C SER A 227 2.24 -13.68 -4.91
N ARG A 228 2.08 -13.53 -6.22
CA ARG A 228 3.19 -13.26 -7.15
C ARG A 228 2.92 -12.07 -8.03
N LEU A 229 4.00 -11.38 -8.35
CA LEU A 229 4.05 -10.36 -9.39
C LEU A 229 4.83 -10.93 -10.58
N ARG A 230 4.64 -10.35 -11.76
CA ARG A 230 5.51 -10.55 -12.91
C ARG A 230 6.12 -9.23 -13.35
N LEU A 231 7.34 -9.30 -13.84
CA LEU A 231 7.93 -8.21 -14.59
C LEU A 231 7.25 -8.09 -15.95
N GLU A 232 6.96 -6.87 -16.41
CA GLU A 232 6.39 -6.61 -17.73
C GLU A 232 7.30 -5.70 -18.54
N LYS A 233 7.77 -6.21 -19.68
CA LYS A 233 8.66 -5.51 -20.63
C LYS A 233 9.83 -4.84 -19.90
N PRO A 234 10.66 -5.60 -19.17
CA PRO A 234 11.84 -5.05 -18.51
C PRO A 234 12.83 -4.53 -19.54
N GLU A 235 13.45 -3.39 -19.24
CA GLU A 235 14.38 -2.68 -20.10
C GLU A 235 15.61 -2.27 -19.28
N TRP A 236 16.81 -2.56 -19.78
CA TRP A 236 18.03 -1.99 -19.25
C TRP A 236 18.20 -0.55 -19.75
N LEU A 237 18.32 0.39 -18.83
CA LEU A 237 18.69 1.78 -19.08
C LEU A 237 20.19 2.04 -18.81
N THR A 238 20.82 2.78 -19.71
CA THR A 238 22.20 3.30 -19.49
C THR A 238 22.27 4.38 -18.41
N SER A 239 21.12 4.94 -18.01
CA SER A 239 20.99 5.84 -16.86
C SER A 239 19.54 5.94 -16.41
N LEU A 240 19.31 6.39 -15.17
CA LEU A 240 17.98 6.65 -14.59
C LEU A 240 17.09 7.60 -15.42
N ARG A 241 17.66 8.41 -16.30
CA ARG A 241 16.93 9.38 -17.14
C ARG A 241 16.86 8.96 -18.61
N ALA A 242 17.37 7.78 -18.96
CA ALA A 242 17.37 7.31 -20.34
C ALA A 242 15.92 7.12 -20.83
N LYS A 243 15.58 7.76 -21.94
CA LYS A 243 14.26 7.63 -22.57
C LYS A 243 14.07 6.25 -23.19
N ARG A 244 15.14 5.66 -23.72
CA ARG A 244 15.14 4.33 -24.34
C ARG A 244 16.03 3.39 -23.55
N GLY A 245 15.60 2.15 -23.44
CA GLY A 245 16.38 1.05 -22.89
C GLY A 245 16.58 -0.07 -23.92
N LEU A 246 17.49 -0.98 -23.61
CA LEU A 246 17.62 -2.26 -24.27
C LEU A 246 16.59 -3.23 -23.65
N SER A 247 15.78 -3.88 -24.47
CA SER A 247 14.79 -4.85 -23.98
C SER A 247 15.49 -6.04 -23.32
N LEU A 248 14.96 -6.51 -22.19
CA LEU A 248 15.42 -7.69 -21.48
C LEU A 248 14.38 -8.81 -21.65
N ASP A 249 14.22 -9.28 -22.88
CA ASP A 249 13.10 -10.17 -23.26
C ASP A 249 13.07 -11.48 -22.44
N ASP A 250 14.23 -11.99 -22.04
CA ASP A 250 14.35 -13.19 -21.19
C ASP A 250 13.78 -13.00 -19.76
N LEU A 251 13.61 -11.75 -19.32
CA LEU A 251 13.02 -11.40 -18.03
C LEU A 251 11.55 -10.98 -18.14
N ASP A 252 10.99 -10.88 -19.35
CA ASP A 252 9.58 -10.58 -19.51
C ASP A 252 8.73 -11.73 -18.96
N GLY A 253 7.82 -11.41 -18.04
CA GLY A 253 7.04 -12.42 -17.31
C GLY A 253 7.77 -13.08 -16.13
N TYR A 254 9.00 -12.67 -15.80
CA TYR A 254 9.73 -13.24 -14.67
C TYR A 254 8.93 -13.09 -13.36
N PRO A 255 8.68 -14.19 -12.61
CA PRO A 255 7.88 -14.14 -11.41
C PRO A 255 8.66 -13.62 -10.20
N VAL A 256 8.05 -12.75 -9.42
CA VAL A 256 8.54 -12.25 -8.13
C VAL A 256 7.56 -12.71 -7.05
N GLU A 257 8.05 -13.51 -6.09
CA GLU A 257 7.23 -14.03 -5.00
C GLU A 257 7.23 -13.06 -3.81
N LEU A 258 6.05 -12.75 -3.27
CA LEU A 258 5.89 -11.86 -2.10
C LEU A 258 5.76 -12.63 -0.77
N GLY A 259 5.85 -13.95 -0.79
CA GLY A 259 5.69 -14.84 0.35
C GLY A 259 4.31 -15.50 0.44
N THR A 260 4.19 -16.52 1.30
CA THR A 260 2.97 -17.33 1.44
C THR A 260 1.87 -16.66 2.25
N ASP A 261 2.24 -15.68 3.08
CA ASP A 261 1.32 -14.97 3.97
C ASP A 261 0.65 -13.76 3.33
N VAL A 262 0.99 -13.46 2.07
CA VAL A 262 0.50 -12.30 1.33
C VAL A 262 -0.33 -12.77 0.15
N GLN A 263 -1.57 -12.30 0.09
CA GLN A 263 -2.41 -12.36 -1.09
C GLN A 263 -2.48 -10.99 -1.74
N VAL A 264 -2.03 -10.87 -2.98
CA VAL A 264 -2.10 -9.66 -3.79
C VAL A 264 -3.44 -9.64 -4.51
N GLN A 265 -4.21 -8.59 -4.26
CA GLN A 265 -5.42 -8.30 -5.02
C GLN A 265 -5.11 -7.41 -6.21
N ASP A 266 -4.31 -6.38 -5.99
CA ASP A 266 -4.01 -5.36 -6.98
C ASP A 266 -2.68 -4.65 -6.66
N LEU A 267 -1.97 -4.26 -7.69
CA LEU A 267 -0.77 -3.42 -7.59
C LEU A 267 -0.78 -2.43 -8.75
N VAL A 268 -0.84 -1.14 -8.43
CA VAL A 268 -0.90 -0.07 -9.41
C VAL A 268 0.33 0.81 -9.28
N LEU A 269 1.02 1.01 -10.39
CA LEU A 269 2.08 1.99 -10.52
C LEU A 269 1.50 3.26 -11.15
N GLU A 270 1.56 4.37 -10.43
CA GLU A 270 1.16 5.69 -10.91
C GLU A 270 2.39 6.62 -10.97
N GLU A 271 2.15 7.84 -11.43
CA GLU A 271 3.18 8.88 -11.40
C GLU A 271 3.56 9.19 -9.94
N GLY A 272 4.75 8.77 -9.54
CA GLY A 272 5.33 9.02 -8.23
C GLY A 272 4.74 8.19 -7.09
N ARG A 273 3.87 7.21 -7.37
CA ARG A 273 3.20 6.41 -6.33
C ARG A 273 3.05 4.95 -6.73
N LEU A 274 3.15 4.07 -5.73
CA LEU A 274 2.82 2.66 -5.80
C LEU A 274 1.67 2.41 -4.84
N ILE A 275 0.59 1.83 -5.35
CA ILE A 275 -0.58 1.44 -4.56
C ILE A 275 -0.64 -0.08 -4.55
N PHE A 276 -0.59 -0.66 -3.36
CA PHE A 276 -0.70 -2.10 -3.15
C PHE A 276 -1.99 -2.41 -2.39
N ARG A 277 -2.75 -3.40 -2.86
CA ARG A 277 -3.94 -3.92 -2.18
C ARG A 277 -3.82 -5.42 -2.05
N GLY A 278 -4.13 -5.92 -0.86
CA GLY A 278 -4.01 -7.34 -0.61
C GLY A 278 -4.60 -7.77 0.72
N ARG A 279 -4.38 -9.05 1.03
CA ARG A 279 -4.69 -9.64 2.33
C ARG A 279 -3.42 -10.25 2.91
N PHE A 280 -3.31 -10.19 4.22
CA PHE A 280 -2.27 -10.89 4.95
C PHE A 280 -2.76 -11.36 6.30
N ASN A 281 -2.07 -12.33 6.87
CA ASN A 281 -2.39 -12.85 8.19
C ASN A 281 -1.55 -12.14 9.26
N VAL A 282 -2.20 -11.72 10.33
CA VAL A 282 -1.53 -11.26 11.55
C VAL A 282 -1.60 -12.39 12.58
N TYR A 283 -0.44 -12.93 12.94
CA TYR A 283 -0.31 -14.07 13.84
C TYR A 283 -0.36 -13.63 15.31
N ALA A 284 -0.86 -14.53 16.17
CA ALA A 284 -0.76 -14.35 17.62
C ALA A 284 0.69 -14.65 18.08
N GLU A 285 1.18 -13.95 19.12
CA GLU A 285 2.57 -14.05 19.61
C GLU A 285 2.99 -15.50 20.00
N ASP A 286 2.04 -16.40 20.30
CA ASP A 286 2.31 -17.80 20.63
C ASP A 286 2.22 -18.76 19.41
N GLY A 287 2.10 -18.23 18.19
CA GLY A 287 1.84 -18.99 16.96
C GLY A 287 3.04 -19.21 16.03
N ILE A 288 4.26 -18.81 16.41
CA ILE A 288 5.48 -19.17 15.66
C ILE A 288 5.80 -20.64 15.95
N GLU A 289 5.05 -21.56 15.35
CA GLU A 289 5.62 -22.87 15.05
C GLU A 289 6.56 -22.68 13.86
N ALA A 290 7.85 -22.88 14.11
CA ALA A 290 8.88 -22.91 13.09
C ALA A 290 8.46 -23.89 11.97
N GLY A 291 8.31 -23.35 10.75
CA GLY A 291 8.16 -24.10 9.51
C GLY A 291 9.19 -23.61 8.51
#